data_AF-A0A2H0DWB3-F1
#
_entry.id   AF-A0A2H0DWB3-F1
#
_cell.length_a   1.000
_cell.length_b   1.000
_cell.length_c   1.000
_cell.angle_alpha   90.00
_cell.angle_beta   90.00
_cell.angle_gamma   90.00
#
_symmetry.space_group_name_H-M   'P 1'
#
loop_
_entity.id
_entity.type
_entity.pdbx_description
1 polymer ?
#
loop_
_entity_poly.entity_id
_entity_poly.type
_entity_poly.pdbx_seq_one_letter_code
_entity_poly.pdbx_strand_id
1 'polypeptide(L)' 'MISTINISLPKKLKEAADALVASGEYASFSDLARTAIRQAILERKYKTMLEEAKREEAMGLSTVIKNKEELDAYLDRIAK' A
#
# COMPACT_ATOMS: atom_id res chain seq x y z
N MET A 1 24.31 -3.58 -4.99
CA MET A 1 24.37 -4.88 -5.70
C MET A 1 23.04 -5.09 -6.39
N ILE A 2 23.00 -5.27 -7.72
CA ILE A 2 21.75 -5.58 -8.44
C ILE A 2 21.46 -7.06 -8.15
N SER A 3 20.40 -7.33 -7.39
CA SER A 3 19.95 -8.69 -7.09
C SER A 3 19.01 -9.16 -8.19
N THR A 4 19.34 -10.29 -8.83
CA THR A 4 18.47 -10.93 -9.81
C THR A 4 17.41 -11.74 -9.10
N ILE A 5 16.15 -11.50 -9.42
CA ILE A 5 15.01 -12.23 -8.84
C ILE A 5 14.44 -13.14 -9.93
N ASN A 6 14.38 -14.44 -9.65
CA ASN A 6 13.69 -15.40 -10.49
C ASN A 6 12.26 -15.59 -9.96
N ILE A 7 11.27 -15.48 -10.84
CA ILE A 7 9.85 -15.55 -10.48
C ILE A 7 9.19 -16.60 -11.34
N SER A 8 8.54 -17.57 -10.70
CA SER A 8 7.68 -18.55 -11.37
C SER A 8 6.23 -18.09 -11.28
N LEU A 9 5.57 -17.98 -12.42
CA LEU A 9 4.16 -17.59 -12.50
C LEU A 9 3.30 -18.68 -13.13
N PRO A 10 2.03 -18.82 -12.69
CA PRO A 10 1.02 -19.56 -13.44
C PRO A 10 0.91 -19.06 -14.89
N LYS A 11 0.71 -19.99 -15.82
CA LYS A 11 0.67 -19.69 -17.27
C LYS A 11 -0.23 -18.52 -17.63
N LYS A 12 -1.47 -18.50 -17.12
CA LYS A 12 -2.43 -17.41 -17.40
C LYS A 12 -1.97 -16.04 -16.92
N LEU A 13 -1.28 -15.98 -15.77
CA LEU A 13 -0.75 -14.71 -15.25
C LEU A 13 0.43 -14.23 -16.07
N LYS A 14 1.26 -15.15 -16.57
CA LYS A 14 2.32 -14.81 -17.51
C LYS A 14 1.76 -14.27 -18.82
N GLU A 15 0.75 -14.92 -19.39
CA GLU A 15 0.09 -14.45 -20.62
C GLU A 15 -0.52 -13.05 -20.45
N ALA A 16 -1.16 -12.78 -19.31
CA ALA A 16 -1.67 -11.45 -19.00
C ALA A 16 -0.54 -10.41 -18.85
N ALA A 17 0.55 -10.76 -18.16
CA ALA A 17 1.69 -9.86 -18.02
C ALA A 17 2.36 -9.55 -19.38
N ASP A 18 2.51 -10.56 -20.24
CA ASP A 18 3.05 -10.41 -21.58
C ASP A 18 2.16 -9.51 -22.45
N ALA A 19 0.83 -9.61 -22.31
CA ALA A 19 -0.12 -8.73 -22.99
C ALA A 19 0.01 -7.26 -22.57
N LEU A 20 0.21 -6.99 -21.27
CA LEU A 20 0.41 -5.63 -20.75
C LEU A 20 1.75 -5.01 -21.20
N VAL A 21 2.77 -5.84 -21.38
CA VAL A 21 4.04 -5.38 -21.98
C VAL A 21 3.85 -5.11 -23.48
N ALA A 22 3.15 -6.00 -24.19
CA ALA A 22 2.88 -5.86 -25.62
C ALA A 22 1.99 -4.64 -25.94
N SER A 23 1.08 -4.26 -25.05
CA SER A 23 0.25 -3.05 -25.18
C SER A 23 1.03 -1.76 -24.91
N GLY A 24 2.24 -1.85 -24.37
CA GLY A 24 3.08 -0.70 -24.02
C GLY A 24 2.75 -0.07 -22.67
N GLU A 25 1.87 -0.68 -21.86
CA GLU A 25 1.61 -0.21 -20.48
C GLU A 25 2.84 -0.33 -19.58
N TYR A 26 3.71 -1.32 -19.87
CA TYR A 26 4.98 -1.50 -19.19
C TYR A 26 6.11 -1.68 -20.20
N ALA A 27 7.27 -1.10 -19.89
CA ALA A 27 8.44 -1.18 -20.77
C ALA A 27 9.03 -2.59 -20.87
N SER A 28 8.85 -3.42 -19.84
CA SER A 28 9.26 -4.83 -19.81
C SER A 28 8.56 -5.60 -18.70
N PHE A 29 8.66 -6.92 -18.71
CA PHE A 29 8.17 -7.76 -17.62
C PHE A 29 8.81 -7.41 -16.27
N SER A 30 10.11 -7.06 -16.26
CA SER A 30 10.81 -6.64 -15.04
C SER A 30 10.26 -5.32 -14.50
N ASP A 31 9.79 -4.43 -15.38
CA ASP A 31 9.18 -3.17 -14.97
C ASP A 31 7.81 -3.40 -14.32
N LEU A 32 6.97 -4.21 -14.97
CA LEU A 32 5.69 -4.66 -14.42
C LEU A 32 5.90 -5.32 -13.04
N ALA A 33 6.82 -6.27 -12.92
CA ALA A 33 7.09 -6.96 -11.67
C ALA A 33 7.53 -6.00 -10.55
N ARG A 34 8.41 -5.04 -10.85
CA ARG A 34 8.82 -4.01 -9.88
C ARG A 34 7.65 -3.13 -9.45
N THR A 35 6.79 -2.73 -10.39
CA THR A 35 5.62 -1.90 -10.09
C THR A 35 4.61 -2.66 -9.23
N ALA A 36 4.30 -3.90 -9.57
CA ALA A 36 3.39 -4.75 -8.79
C ALA A 36 3.91 -4.97 -7.36
N ILE A 37 5.21 -5.23 -7.19
CA ILE A 37 5.82 -5.37 -5.85
C ILE A 37 5.67 -4.08 -5.04
N ARG A 38 5.94 -2.90 -5.64
CA ARG A 38 5.76 -1.62 -4.95
C ARG A 38 4.32 -1.40 -4.52
N GLN A 39 3.36 -1.65 -5.43
CA GLN A 39 1.94 -1.54 -5.12
C GLN A 39 1.55 -2.45 -3.96
N ALA A 40 1.94 -3.73 -4.01
CA ALA A 40 1.65 -4.68 -2.94
C ALA A 40 2.23 -4.26 -1.58
N ILE A 41 3.46 -3.71 -1.56
CA ILE A 41 4.09 -3.19 -0.33
C ILE A 41 3.31 -1.99 0.21
N LEU A 42 2.95 -1.05 -0.67
CA LEU A 42 2.21 0.15 -0.29
C LEU A 42 0.82 -0.19 0.23
N GLU A 43 0.05 -0.99 -0.52
CA GLU A 43 -1.28 -1.46 -0.13
C GLU A 43 -1.24 -2.19 1.20
N ARG A 44 -0.26 -3.08 1.41
CA ARG A 44 -0.13 -3.80 2.68
C ARG A 44 0.13 -2.84 3.84
N LYS A 45 0.97 -1.81 3.66
CA LYS A 45 1.22 -0.79 4.69
C LYS A 45 -0.07 -0.07 5.07
N TYR A 46 -0.81 0.45 4.09
CA TYR A 46 -2.06 1.16 4.35
C TYR A 46 -3.14 0.25 4.93
N LYS A 47 -3.21 -1.00 4.48
CA LYS A 47 -4.12 -2.00 5.03
C LYS A 47 -3.80 -2.30 6.49
N THR A 48 -2.53 -2.46 6.84
CA THR A 48 -2.13 -2.65 8.25
C THR A 48 -2.53 -1.46 9.10
N MET A 49 -2.25 -0.22 8.64
CA MET A 49 -2.66 0.99 9.37
C MET A 49 -4.17 1.08 9.53
N LEU A 50 -4.95 0.72 8.50
CA LEU A 50 -6.41 0.69 8.58
C LEU A 50 -6.92 -0.34 9.58
N GLU A 51 -6.34 -1.54 9.58
CA GLU A 51 -6.71 -2.60 10.52
C GLU A 51 -6.25 -2.32 11.96
N GLU A 52 -5.21 -1.52 12.14
CA GLU A 52 -4.81 -0.99 13.45
C GLU A 52 -5.79 0.10 13.91
N ALA A 53 -6.11 1.08 13.05
CA ALA A 53 -7.07 2.13 13.37
C ALA A 53 -8.45 1.57 13.75
N LYS A 54 -8.95 0.56 13.02
CA LYS A 54 -10.20 -0.15 13.37
C LYS A 54 -10.12 -0.85 14.73
N ARG A 55 -8.95 -1.42 15.07
CA ARG A 55 -8.74 -2.07 16.38
C ARG A 55 -8.71 -1.05 17.50
N GLU A 56 -8.03 0.08 17.30
CA GLU A 56 -8.01 1.18 18.26
C GLU A 56 -9.39 1.79 18.47
N GLU A 57 -10.18 1.92 17.39
CA GLU A 57 -11.59 2.33 17.46
C GLU A 57 -12.42 1.34 18.27
N ALA A 58 -12.31 0.03 17.98
CA ALA A 58 -13.01 -1.00 18.71
C ALA A 58 -12.63 -1.08 20.20
N MET A 59 -11.39 -0.70 20.55
CA MET A 59 -10.89 -0.64 21.92
C MET A 59 -11.20 0.70 22.62
N GLY A 60 -11.82 1.66 21.93
CA GLY A 60 -12.10 2.99 22.47
C GLY A 60 -10.84 3.86 22.68
N LEU A 61 -9.73 3.50 22.03
CA LEU A 61 -8.45 4.23 22.10
C LEU A 61 -8.36 5.34 21.05
N SER A 62 -9.27 5.35 20.06
CA SER A 62 -9.32 6.38 19.02
C SER A 62 -10.08 7.63 19.48
N THR A 63 -9.56 8.82 19.17
CA THR A 63 -10.28 10.09 19.32
C THR A 63 -10.83 10.51 17.96
N VAL A 64 -12.15 10.65 17.83
CA VAL A 64 -12.78 11.16 16.59
C VAL A 64 -12.78 12.69 16.65
N ILE A 65 -11.98 13.31 15.78
CA ILE A 65 -11.90 14.77 15.64
C ILE A 65 -12.87 15.19 14.54
N LYS A 66 -13.89 15.98 14.87
CA LYS A 66 -14.99 16.34 13.96
C LYS A 66 -14.88 17.74 13.39
N ASN A 67 -14.17 18.63 14.08
CA ASN A 67 -14.05 20.04 13.70
C ASN A 67 -12.65 20.57 14.00
N LYS A 68 -12.39 21.78 13.52
CA LYS A 68 -11.07 22.43 13.65
C LYS A 68 -10.70 22.74 15.10
N GLU A 69 -11.66 23.12 15.92
CA GLU A 69 -11.45 23.45 17.34
C GLU A 69 -10.99 22.22 18.13
N GLU A 70 -11.58 21.05 17.86
CA GLU A 70 -11.17 19.76 18.42
C GLU A 70 -9.79 19.33 17.92
N LEU A 71 -9.44 19.65 16.66
CA LEU A 71 -8.12 19.36 16.10
C LEU A 71 -7.04 20.19 16.81
N ASP A 72 -7.27 21.49 16.96
CA ASP A 72 -6.32 22.41 17.60
C ASP A 72 -6.11 22.02 19.08
N ALA A 73 -7.18 21.70 19.80
CA ALA A 73 -7.10 21.20 21.18
C ALA A 73 -6.38 19.85 21.30
N TYR A 74 -6.55 18.95 20.33
CA TYR A 74 -5.84 17.67 20.30
C TYR A 74 -4.34 17.86 20.02
N LEU A 75 -3.98 18.72 19.07
CA LEU A 75 -2.59 19.04 18.73
C LEU A 75 -1.85 19.68 19.91
N ASP A 76 -2.50 20.61 20.62
CA ASP A 76 -1.96 21.22 21.83
C ASP A 76 -1.73 20.20 22.96
N ARG A 77 -2.56 19.15 23.04
CA ARG A 77 -2.42 18.07 24.03
C ARG A 77 -1.22 17.17 23.76
N ILE A 78 -0.86 16.93 22.50
CA ILE A 78 0.26 16.04 22.12
C ILE A 78 1.60 16.79 21.92
N ALA A 79 1.58 18.12 21.83
CA ALA A 79 2.77 18.96 21.68
C ALA A 79 3.47 19.30 23.01
N LYS A 80 2.88 18.91 24.15
CA LYS A 80 3.46 18.99 25.50
C LYS A 80 4.16 17.68 25.87
#